data_AF-A0A938QPT4-F1
#
_entry.id   AF-A0A938QPT4-F1
#
_cell.length_a   1.000
_cell.length_b   1.000
_cell.length_c   1.000
_cell.angle_alpha   90.00
_cell.angle_beta   90.00
_cell.angle_gamma   90.00
#
_symmetry.space_group_name_H-M   'P 1'
#
loop_
_entity.id
_entity.type
_entity.pdbx_description
1 polymer ?
#
loop_
_entity_poly.entity_id
_entity_poly.type
_entity_poly.pdbx_seq_one_letter_code
_entity_poly.pdbx_strand_id
1 'polypeptide(L)'
;MEAHNEVDVLCTKVKAISQGPNAKLLKKFIDFLYERELGVQEPEYLSPEDLAAIEEGMQASLSGDRTQFTPWEEYKAKRGL
;
A
#
# COMPACT_ATOMS: atom_id res chain seq x y z
N MET A 1 -10.20 41.50 -16.30
CA MET A 1 -9.26 40.37 -16.27
C MET A 1 -10.13 39.14 -16.28
N GLU A 2 -10.30 38.52 -17.45
CA GLU A 2 -11.20 37.37 -17.59
C GLU A 2 -10.68 36.23 -16.73
N ALA A 3 -11.53 35.70 -15.86
CA ALA A 3 -11.25 34.45 -15.18
C ALA A 3 -11.23 33.38 -16.26
N HIS A 4 -10.05 33.12 -16.83
CA HIS A 4 -9.85 31.92 -17.62
C HIS A 4 -10.25 30.77 -16.72
N ASN A 5 -11.33 30.07 -17.08
CA ASN A 5 -11.80 28.89 -16.39
C ASN A 5 -10.60 27.94 -16.25
N GLU A 6 -10.10 27.81 -15.02
CA GLU A 6 -8.80 27.18 -14.75
C GLU A 6 -8.79 25.72 -15.23
N VAL A 7 -9.98 25.11 -15.27
CA VAL A 7 -10.23 23.78 -15.83
C VAL A 7 -9.96 23.75 -17.33
N ASP A 8 -10.37 24.77 -18.10
CA ASP A 8 -10.16 24.81 -19.55
C ASP A 8 -8.68 24.99 -19.91
N VAL A 9 -7.97 25.79 -19.10
CA VAL A 9 -6.51 25.94 -19.21
C VAL A 9 -5.81 24.63 -18.92
N LEU A 10 -6.23 23.91 -17.87
CA LEU A 10 -5.69 22.60 -17.51
C LEU A 10 -5.94 21.57 -18.61
N CYS A 11 -7.18 21.48 -19.12
CA CYS A 11 -7.56 20.59 -20.22
C CYS A 11 -6.70 20.83 -21.47
N THR A 12 -6.43 22.10 -21.78
CA THR A 12 -5.58 22.48 -22.92
C THR A 12 -4.15 21.99 -22.73
N LYS A 13 -3.58 22.16 -21.54
CA LYS A 13 -2.22 21.67 -21.21
C LYS A 13 -2.14 20.14 -21.27
N VAL A 14 -3.12 19.44 -20.73
CA VAL A 14 -3.17 17.97 -20.76
C VAL A 14 -3.26 17.46 -22.20
N LYS A 15 -4.09 18.10 -23.06
CA LYS A 15 -4.15 17.78 -24.50
C LYS A 15 -2.82 17.98 -25.22
N ALA A 16 -2.11 19.08 -24.92
CA ALA A 16 -0.80 19.33 -25.52
C ALA A 16 0.23 18.25 -25.11
N ILE A 17 0.21 17.81 -23.85
CA ILE A 17 1.10 16.75 -23.35
C ILE A 17 0.73 15.39 -23.95
N SER A 18 -0.57 15.08 -24.07
CA SER A 18 -1.05 13.80 -24.61
C SER A 18 -0.83 13.65 -26.12
N GLN A 19 -0.57 14.73 -26.85
CA GLN A 19 -0.20 14.72 -28.26
C GLN A 19 1.31 14.88 -28.48
N GLY A 20 2.07 15.14 -27.41
CA GLY A 20 3.51 15.35 -27.46
C GLY A 20 4.34 14.08 -27.28
N PRO A 21 5.69 14.20 -27.26
CA PRO A 21 6.60 13.06 -27.10
C PRO A 21 6.41 12.31 -25.77
N ASN A 22 5.85 12.99 -24.77
CA ASN A 22 5.60 12.43 -23.44
C ASN A 22 4.22 11.77 -23.29
N ALA A 23 3.43 11.67 -24.36
CA ALA A 23 2.09 11.08 -24.33
C ALA A 23 2.05 9.68 -23.68
N LYS A 24 3.04 8.84 -24.03
CA LYS A 24 3.16 7.48 -23.49
C LYS A 24 3.48 7.48 -21.99
N LEU A 25 4.26 8.45 -21.52
CA LEU A 25 4.58 8.62 -20.10
C LEU A 25 3.36 9.08 -19.31
N LEU A 26 2.62 10.07 -19.85
CA LEU A 26 1.36 10.53 -19.25
C LEU A 26 0.36 9.38 -19.13
N LYS A 27 0.20 8.57 -20.18
CA LYS A 27 -0.66 7.39 -20.14
C LYS A 27 -0.26 6.42 -19.03
N LYS A 28 1.02 6.01 -18.97
CA LYS A 28 1.52 5.11 -17.92
C LYS A 28 1.32 5.67 -16.51
N PHE A 29 1.51 6.97 -16.34
CA PHE A 29 1.30 7.62 -15.05
C PHE A 29 -0.17 7.57 -14.63
N ILE A 30 -1.10 7.84 -15.57
CA ILE A 30 -2.54 7.70 -15.33
C ILE A 30 -2.89 6.24 -15.03
N ASP A 31 -2.42 5.30 -15.85
CA ASP A 31 -2.66 3.87 -15.66
C ASP A 31 -2.20 3.42 -14.26
N PHE A 32 -1.02 3.86 -13.80
CA PHE A 32 -0.53 3.58 -12.43
C PHE A 32 -1.43 4.17 -11.33
N LEU A 33 -1.92 5.40 -11.50
CA LEU A 33 -2.83 6.02 -10.53
C LEU A 33 -4.16 5.25 -10.46
N TYR A 34 -4.68 4.83 -11.61
CA TYR A 34 -5.91 4.04 -11.68
C TYR A 34 -5.72 2.59 -11.24
N GLU A 35 -4.58 1.95 -11.49
CA GLU A 35 -4.26 0.62 -10.95
C GLU A 35 -4.17 0.66 -9.42
N ARG A 36 -3.66 1.76 -8.86
CA ARG A 36 -3.63 2.03 -7.43
C ARG A 36 -5.02 2.35 -6.84
N GLU A 37 -5.87 3.10 -7.54
CA GLU A 37 -7.23 3.43 -7.09
C GLU A 37 -8.25 2.30 -7.29
N LEU A 38 -8.17 1.56 -8.41
CA LEU A 38 -9.09 0.49 -8.76
C LEU A 38 -8.79 -0.82 -8.04
N GLY A 39 -7.73 -0.87 -7.24
CA GLY A 39 -7.34 -2.07 -6.54
C GLY A 39 -7.19 -3.22 -7.53
N VAL A 40 -6.10 -3.23 -8.31
CA VAL A 40 -5.42 -4.52 -8.50
C VAL A 40 -5.10 -4.94 -7.08
N GLN A 41 -6.05 -5.66 -6.45
CA GLN A 41 -6.04 -5.98 -5.05
C GLN A 41 -4.68 -6.59 -4.80
N GLU A 42 -3.81 -5.87 -4.09
CA GLU A 42 -2.80 -6.59 -3.36
C GLU A 42 -3.61 -7.62 -2.57
N PRO A 43 -3.36 -8.93 -2.74
CA PRO A 43 -4.09 -9.91 -1.97
C PRO A 43 -3.99 -9.45 -0.51
N GLU A 44 -5.11 -9.42 0.20
CA GLU A 44 -5.08 -9.20 1.64
C GLU A 44 -4.17 -10.29 2.22
N TYR A 45 -2.90 -9.93 2.47
CA TYR A 45 -1.86 -10.89 2.83
C TYR A 45 -2.11 -11.49 4.20
N LEU A 46 -2.95 -10.81 5.00
CA LEU A 46 -3.30 -11.16 6.37
C LEU A 46 -4.81 -11.17 6.48
N SER A 47 -5.34 -12.30 6.92
CA SER A 47 -6.75 -12.42 7.28
C SER A 47 -7.06 -11.59 8.53
N PRO A 48 -8.34 -11.32 8.85
CA PRO A 48 -8.72 -10.72 10.12
C PRO A 48 -8.18 -11.48 11.35
N GLU A 49 -8.02 -12.81 11.23
CA GLU A 49 -7.45 -13.66 12.28
C GLU A 49 -5.95 -13.41 12.44
N ASP A 50 -5.22 -13.26 11.34
CA ASP A 50 -3.78 -12.94 11.38
C ASP A 50 -3.54 -11.57 12.00
N LEU A 51 -4.36 -10.57 11.63
CA LEU A 51 -4.29 -9.23 12.19
C LEU A 51 -4.58 -9.23 13.70
N ALA A 52 -5.56 -10.01 14.14
CA ALA A 52 -5.86 -10.18 15.56
C ALA A 52 -4.70 -10.81 16.33
N ALA A 53 -4.04 -11.84 15.76
CA ALA A 53 -2.89 -12.50 16.37
C ALA A 53 -1.67 -11.57 16.49
N ILE A 54 -1.44 -10.71 15.49
CA ILE A 54 -0.38 -9.70 15.53
C ILE A 54 -0.65 -8.68 16.64
N GLU A 55 -1.89 -8.18 16.73
CA GLU A 55 -2.27 -7.22 17.76
C GLU A 55 -2.11 -7.82 19.16
N GLU A 56 -2.56 -9.06 19.37
CA GLU A 56 -2.40 -9.77 20.64
C GLU A 56 -0.91 -9.89 21.03
N GLY A 57 -0.05 -10.35 20.11
CA GLY A 57 1.38 -10.45 20.35
C GLY A 57 2.04 -9.11 20.66
N MET A 58 1.59 -8.03 20.01
CA MET A 58 2.07 -6.67 20.28
C MET A 58 1.68 -6.21 21.69
N GLN A 59 0.43 -6.44 22.11
CA GLN A 59 -0.03 -6.09 23.46
C GLN A 59 0.69 -6.91 24.54
N ALA A 60 0.92 -8.21 24.31
CA ALA A 60 1.72 -9.05 25.21
C ALA A 60 3.16 -8.51 25.35
N SER A 61 3.78 -8.09 24.24
CA SER A 61 5.12 -7.49 24.26
C SER A 61 5.17 -6.17 25.05
N LEU A 62 4.19 -5.28 24.83
CA LEU A 62 4.11 -3.97 25.49
C LEU A 62 3.84 -4.09 27.00
N SER A 63 2.96 -5.01 27.39
CA SER A 63 2.64 -5.29 28.79
C SER A 63 3.74 -6.07 29.53
N GLY A 64 4.69 -6.66 28.79
CA GLY A 64 5.73 -7.51 29.34
C GLY A 64 5.26 -8.92 29.69
N ASP A 65 4.09 -9.34 29.20
CA ASP A 65 3.60 -10.71 29.37
C ASP A 65 4.46 -11.69 28.57
N ARG A 66 5.31 -12.43 29.29
CA ARG A 66 6.21 -13.42 28.70
C ARG A 66 5.55 -14.79 28.49
N THR A 67 4.34 -15.01 28.99
CA THR A 67 3.67 -16.32 28.91
C THR A 67 3.30 -16.73 27.49
N GLN A 68 3.12 -15.73 26.61
CA GLN A 68 2.83 -15.94 25.19
C GLN A 68 4.08 -16.22 24.34
N PHE A 69 5.28 -16.08 24.89
CA PHE A 69 6.53 -16.21 24.13
C PHE A 69 7.29 -17.48 24.50
N THR A 70 7.74 -18.23 23.49
CA THR A 70 8.63 -19.37 23.70
C THR A 70 10.09 -18.91 23.61
N PRO A 71 10.95 -19.20 24.60
CA PRO A 71 12.37 -18.95 24.51
C PRO A 71 13.00 -19.62 23.29
N TRP A 72 13.96 -18.95 22.65
CA TRP A 72 14.56 -19.41 21.39
C TRP A 72 15.19 -20.80 21.49
N GLU A 73 15.91 -21.10 22.57
CA GLU A 73 16.54 -22.41 22.77
C GLU A 73 15.51 -23.54 22.94
N GLU A 74 14.36 -23.26 23.56
CA GLU A 74 13.26 -24.23 23.67
C GLU A 74 12.62 -24.51 22.31
N TYR A 75 12.45 -23.47 21.49
CA TYR A 75 11.92 -23.61 20.14
C TYR A 75 12.83 -24.49 19.26
N LYS A 76 14.15 -24.25 19.29
CA LYS A 76 15.13 -25.06 18.55
C LYS A 76 15.06 -26.53 18.94
N ALA A 77 15.10 -26.82 20.25
CA ALA A 77 15.05 -28.18 20.76
C ALA A 77 13.79 -28.94 20.29
N LYS A 78 12.63 -28.27 20.24
CA LYS A 78 11.36 -28.85 19.77
C LYS A 78 11.31 -29.09 18.26
N ARG A 79 12.03 -28.30 17.45
CA ARG A 79 11.98 -28.35 15.98
C ARG A 79 13.19 -29.03 15.33
N GLY A 80 14.20 -29.43 16.12
CA GLY A 80 15.43 -30.03 15.61
C GLY A 80 16.26 -29.05 14.77
N LEU A 81 16.21 -27.77 15.13
CA LEU A 81 16.94 -26.67 14.48
C LEU A 81 18.27 -26.36 15.18
#